data_AF-A0A3D0YLX2-F1
#
_entry.id   AF-A0A3D0YLX2-F1
#
_cell.length_a   1.000
_cell.length_b   1.000
_cell.length_c   1.000
_cell.angle_alpha   90.00
_cell.angle_beta   90.00
_cell.angle_gamma   90.00
#
_symmetry.space_group_name_H-M   'P 1'
#
loop_
_entity.id
_entity.type
_entity.pdbx_description
1 polymer ?
#
loop_
_entity_poly.entity_id
_entity_poly.type
_entity_poly.pdbx_seq_one_letter_code
_entity_poly.pdbx_strand_id
1 'polypeptide(L)'
;MSENHERKTLDERHQMSDLERLRHSCAHVLATAVLRIWPDAQLAGGPPVDSGFYYDIDLKHSITPDDFEKIEAEMKKIVKENQTFEKMVVSRDEAMTLAKVGRLGALSERDAASQFKVDLLNDIPEDEEISIFKNGDFWDLCAGPHVGRTGNCKAFKVMSVASAFYKGDNTRPQLQRIYGTCFKNKTMLTEHLEKLEEAKKRDHRKLGKELGIFHIDEAVGQGLILWKPK
;
A
#
# COMPACT_ATOMS: atom_id res chain seq x y z
N MET A 1 8.20 -7.15 -17.94
CA MET A 1 7.97 -8.52 -17.45
C MET A 1 7.23 -8.36 -16.14
N SER A 2 5.91 -8.49 -16.15
CA SER A 2 5.11 -8.51 -14.93
C SER A 2 5.53 -9.74 -14.16
N GLU A 3 6.19 -9.56 -13.02
CA GLU A 3 6.31 -10.64 -12.05
C GLU A 3 4.90 -11.11 -11.78
N ASN A 4 4.59 -12.35 -12.22
CA ASN A 4 3.37 -13.02 -11.86
C ASN A 4 3.49 -13.23 -10.36
N HIS A 5 3.00 -12.28 -9.57
CA HIS A 5 3.05 -12.37 -8.12
C HIS A 5 2.02 -13.42 -7.74
N GLU A 6 2.44 -14.69 -7.77
CA GLU A 6 1.62 -15.80 -7.33
C GLU A 6 1.10 -15.47 -5.92
N ARG A 7 -0.19 -15.68 -5.75
CA ARG A 7 -0.88 -15.39 -4.51
C ARG A 7 -0.26 -16.24 -3.41
N LYS A 8 0.41 -15.60 -2.45
CA LYS A 8 0.93 -16.26 -1.24
C LYS A 8 -0.18 -17.02 -0.53
N THR A 9 0.10 -18.28 -0.20
CA THR A 9 -0.72 -19.17 0.64
C THR A 9 -0.84 -18.61 2.07
N LEU A 10 -1.79 -19.13 2.87
CA LEU A 10 -1.92 -18.73 4.27
C LEU A 10 -0.66 -19.04 5.09
N ASP A 11 -0.03 -20.19 4.85
CA ASP A 11 1.17 -20.59 5.57
C ASP A 11 2.35 -19.64 5.30
N GLU A 12 2.56 -19.25 4.04
CA GLU A 12 3.58 -18.27 3.67
C GLU A 12 3.29 -16.89 4.28
N ARG A 13 2.02 -16.50 4.39
CA ARG A 13 1.62 -15.24 5.04
C ARG A 13 1.87 -15.29 6.54
N HIS A 14 1.59 -16.42 7.19
CA HIS A 14 1.83 -16.58 8.62
C HIS A 14 3.32 -16.52 8.99
N GLN A 15 4.22 -16.78 8.03
CA GLN A 15 5.67 -16.70 8.19
C GLN A 15 6.26 -15.28 8.04
N MET A 16 5.43 -14.23 7.95
CA MET A 16 5.91 -12.84 7.93
C MET A 16 6.84 -12.55 9.11
N SER A 17 8.00 -11.97 8.82
CA SER A 17 8.89 -11.40 9.81
C SER A 17 8.21 -10.28 10.62
N ASP A 18 8.77 -9.95 11.78
CA ASP A 18 8.26 -8.84 12.61
C ASP A 18 8.18 -7.51 11.85
N LEU A 19 9.15 -7.26 10.95
CA LEU A 19 9.20 -6.03 10.16
C LEU A 19 8.14 -6.03 9.05
N GLU A 20 7.93 -7.16 8.36
CA GLU A 20 6.85 -7.30 7.38
C GLU A 20 5.47 -7.16 8.03
N ARG A 21 5.27 -7.80 9.19
CA ARG A 21 4.04 -7.68 9.98
C ARG A 21 3.78 -6.24 10.41
N LEU A 22 4.83 -5.51 10.82
CA LEU A 22 4.74 -4.09 11.15
C LEU A 22 4.36 -3.24 9.93
N ARG A 23 4.99 -3.48 8.78
CA ARG A 23 4.71 -2.76 7.52
C ARG A 23 3.32 -3.05 6.99
N HIS A 24 2.88 -4.30 7.05
CA HIS A 24 1.52 -4.71 6.71
C HIS A 24 0.48 -4.00 7.59
N SER A 25 0.74 -3.92 8.90
CA SER A 25 -0.11 -3.19 9.84
C SER A 25 -0.10 -1.68 9.57
N CYS A 26 1.04 -1.13 9.17
CA CYS A 26 1.14 0.27 8.79
C CYS A 26 0.40 0.58 7.48
N ALA A 27 0.30 -0.38 6.56
CA ALA A 27 -0.54 -0.28 5.38
C ALA A 27 -2.03 -0.14 5.75
N HIS A 28 -2.52 -0.88 6.75
CA HIS A 28 -3.89 -0.69 7.28
C HIS A 28 -4.08 0.68 7.93
N VAL A 29 -3.07 1.18 8.67
CA VAL A 29 -3.11 2.54 9.23
C VAL A 29 -3.18 3.59 8.11
N LEU A 30 -2.42 3.43 7.03
CA LEU A 30 -2.48 4.29 5.85
C LEU A 30 -3.88 4.24 5.21
N ALA A 31 -4.42 3.04 5.00
CA ALA A 31 -5.75 2.85 4.42
C ALA A 31 -6.85 3.52 5.25
N THR A 32 -6.77 3.35 6.58
CA THR A 32 -7.68 4.01 7.53
C THR A 32 -7.57 5.53 7.43
N ALA A 33 -6.34 6.07 7.33
CA ALA A 33 -6.11 7.50 7.18
C ALA A 33 -6.68 8.05 5.87
N VAL A 34 -6.45 7.35 4.76
CA VAL A 34 -7.02 7.70 3.45
C VAL A 34 -8.55 7.72 3.52
N LEU A 35 -9.19 6.71 4.09
CA LEU A 35 -10.65 6.66 4.20
C LEU A 35 -11.23 7.75 5.11
N ARG A 36 -10.51 8.18 6.14
CA ARG A 36 -10.93 9.33 6.98
C ARG A 36 -10.86 10.65 6.21
N ILE A 37 -9.91 10.78 5.30
CA ILE A 37 -9.74 11.99 4.48
C ILE A 37 -10.69 11.98 3.28
N TRP A 38 -10.83 10.81 2.63
CA TRP A 38 -11.63 10.57 1.44
C TRP A 38 -12.47 9.29 1.63
N PRO A 39 -13.67 9.39 2.23
CA PRO A 39 -14.53 8.24 2.53
C PRO A 39 -14.97 7.43 1.30
N ASP A 40 -15.01 8.07 0.14
CA ASP A 40 -15.41 7.43 -1.13
C ASP A 40 -14.30 6.58 -1.77
N ALA A 41 -13.09 6.56 -1.21
CA ALA A 41 -11.98 5.78 -1.73
C ALA A 41 -12.31 4.27 -1.75
N GLN A 42 -11.94 3.58 -2.84
CA GLN A 42 -12.08 2.14 -2.97
C GLN A 42 -10.69 1.49 -2.85
N LEU A 43 -10.52 0.66 -1.82
CA LEU A 43 -9.25 0.03 -1.49
C LEU A 43 -9.07 -1.30 -2.24
N ALA A 44 -7.98 -1.45 -2.98
CA ALA A 44 -7.68 -2.69 -3.70
C ALA A 44 -6.81 -3.63 -2.85
N GLY A 45 -5.52 -3.34 -2.71
CA GLY A 45 -4.59 -4.17 -1.94
C GLY A 45 -3.40 -3.38 -1.42
N GLY A 46 -2.88 -3.78 -0.26
CA GLY A 46 -1.76 -3.12 0.38
C GLY A 46 -0.76 -4.06 1.06
N PRO A 47 0.06 -4.79 0.29
CA PRO A 47 1.03 -5.72 0.85
C PRO A 47 2.27 -5.00 1.42
N PRO A 48 2.95 -5.62 2.39
CA PRO A 48 4.32 -5.24 2.72
C PRO A 48 5.27 -5.58 1.55
N VAL A 49 6.34 -4.79 1.42
CA VAL A 49 7.45 -4.99 0.48
C VAL A 49 8.79 -4.73 1.18
N ASP A 50 9.90 -5.10 0.54
CA ASP A 50 11.24 -5.01 1.14
C ASP A 50 11.62 -3.60 1.63
N SER A 51 11.20 -2.56 0.90
CA SER A 51 11.47 -1.18 1.26
C SER A 51 10.38 -0.53 2.14
N GLY A 52 9.29 -1.25 2.45
CA GLY A 52 8.15 -0.67 3.16
C GLY A 52 6.83 -1.38 2.87
N PHE A 53 5.85 -0.64 2.38
CA PHE A 53 4.55 -1.15 1.97
C PHE A 53 3.97 -0.20 0.90
N TYR A 54 2.91 -0.64 0.24
CA TYR A 54 2.09 0.25 -0.55
C TYR A 54 0.61 -0.01 -0.29
N TYR A 55 -0.25 0.86 -0.79
CA TYR A 55 -1.68 0.59 -0.91
C TYR A 55 -2.20 1.13 -2.23
N ASP A 56 -2.87 0.27 -3.00
CA ASP A 56 -3.54 0.62 -4.26
C ASP A 56 -4.96 1.10 -3.98
N ILE A 57 -5.26 2.31 -4.46
CA ILE A 57 -6.50 3.03 -4.14
C ILE A 57 -7.11 3.57 -5.43
N ASP A 58 -8.39 3.28 -5.63
CA ASP A 58 -9.22 4.00 -6.61
C ASP A 58 -9.89 5.19 -5.91
N LEU A 59 -9.62 6.38 -6.43
CA LEU A 59 -10.04 7.64 -5.86
C LEU A 59 -10.06 8.70 -6.96
N LYS A 60 -11.15 9.49 -7.01
CA LYS A 60 -11.29 10.61 -7.97
C LYS A 60 -10.26 11.71 -7.76
N HIS A 61 -9.92 11.99 -6.51
CA HIS A 61 -8.88 12.96 -6.15
C HIS A 61 -7.51 12.40 -6.53
N SER A 62 -6.75 13.14 -7.34
CA SER A 62 -5.36 12.80 -7.65
C SER A 62 -4.46 13.14 -6.47
N ILE A 63 -3.97 12.13 -5.77
CA ILE A 63 -3.05 12.27 -4.65
C ILE A 63 -1.74 12.85 -5.16
N THR A 64 -1.28 13.93 -4.54
CA THR A 64 -0.01 14.57 -4.83
C THR A 64 0.90 14.57 -3.60
N PRO A 65 2.20 14.92 -3.73
CA PRO A 65 3.07 15.09 -2.58
C PRO A 65 2.55 16.09 -1.53
N ASP A 66 1.71 17.06 -1.92
CA ASP A 66 1.12 18.04 -1.01
C ASP A 66 0.11 17.39 -0.04
N ASP A 67 -0.48 16.25 -0.43
CA ASP A 67 -1.38 15.49 0.42
C ASP A 67 -0.65 14.65 1.49
N PHE A 68 0.66 14.42 1.34
CA PHE A 68 1.39 13.49 2.19
C PHE A 68 1.42 13.95 3.64
N GLU A 69 1.57 15.25 3.91
CA GLU A 69 1.54 15.79 5.27
C GLU A 69 0.16 15.58 5.92
N LYS A 70 -0.92 15.75 5.15
CA LYS A 70 -2.30 15.52 5.60
C LYS A 70 -2.54 14.05 5.93
N ILE A 71 -2.10 13.14 5.05
CA ILE A 71 -2.18 11.69 5.27
C ILE A 71 -1.38 11.29 6.51
N GLU A 72 -0.12 11.73 6.63
CA GLU A 72 0.72 11.42 7.78
C GLU A 72 0.16 11.99 9.10
N ALA A 73 -0.47 13.17 9.06
CA ALA A 73 -1.14 13.74 10.22
C ALA A 73 -2.31 12.86 10.68
N GLU A 74 -3.10 12.35 9.75
CA GLU A 74 -4.22 11.45 10.08
C GLU A 74 -3.73 10.07 10.56
N MET A 75 -2.71 9.50 9.91
CA MET A 75 -2.03 8.28 10.39
C MET A 75 -1.52 8.44 11.83
N LYS A 76 -0.94 9.61 12.17
CA LYS A 76 -0.49 9.90 13.55
C LYS A 76 -1.64 9.89 14.55
N LYS A 77 -2.85 10.34 14.17
CA LYS A 77 -4.03 10.27 15.05
C LYS A 77 -4.43 8.82 15.30
N ILE A 78 -4.54 8.01 14.25
CA ILE A 78 -4.90 6.58 14.33
C ILE A 78 -3.89 5.79 15.20
N VAL A 79 -2.60 6.09 15.08
CA VAL A 79 -1.55 5.48 15.91
C VAL A 79 -1.68 5.90 17.38
N LYS A 80 -2.08 7.16 17.66
CA LYS A 80 -2.32 7.64 19.03
C LYS A 80 -3.58 7.03 19.65
N GLU A 81 -4.60 6.75 18.85
CA GLU A 81 -5.82 6.06 19.30
C GLU A 81 -5.55 4.62 19.75
N ASN A 82 -4.41 4.03 19.35
CA ASN A 82 -3.90 2.76 19.88
C ASN A 82 -4.89 1.59 19.73
N GLN A 83 -5.66 1.60 18.64
CA GLN A 83 -6.69 0.62 18.31
C GLN A 83 -6.08 -0.78 18.21
N THR A 84 -6.79 -1.78 18.71
CA THR A 84 -6.42 -3.20 18.58
C THR A 84 -6.64 -3.69 17.15
N PHE A 85 -5.76 -4.56 16.69
CA PHE A 85 -6.01 -5.33 15.47
C PHE A 85 -6.74 -6.61 15.83
N GLU A 86 -7.99 -6.75 15.38
CA GLU A 86 -8.85 -7.90 15.71
C GLU A 86 -9.11 -8.73 14.46
N LYS A 87 -8.73 -10.01 14.52
CA LYS A 87 -9.03 -10.99 13.47
C LYS A 87 -10.42 -11.57 13.71
N MET A 88 -11.23 -11.60 12.66
CA MET A 88 -12.47 -12.37 12.62
C MET A 88 -12.42 -13.33 11.45
N VAL A 89 -12.75 -14.58 11.71
CA VAL A 89 -12.95 -15.59 10.66
C VAL A 89 -14.42 -15.56 10.29
N VAL A 90 -14.72 -15.44 9.00
CA VAL A 90 -16.08 -15.33 8.48
C VAL A 90 -16.29 -16.33 7.35
N SER A 91 -17.54 -16.69 7.08
CA SER A 91 -17.85 -17.49 5.91
C SER A 91 -17.68 -16.67 4.63
N ARG A 92 -17.52 -17.35 3.49
CA ARG A 92 -17.46 -16.70 2.18
C ARG A 92 -18.73 -15.91 1.88
N ASP A 93 -19.89 -16.46 2.22
CA ASP A 93 -21.19 -15.81 1.99
C ASP A 93 -21.35 -14.54 2.84
N GLU A 94 -20.89 -14.58 4.09
CA GLU A 94 -20.88 -13.42 4.98
C GLU A 94 -19.92 -12.35 4.45
N ALA A 95 -18.69 -12.72 4.11
CA ALA A 95 -17.72 -11.79 3.54
C ALA A 95 -18.22 -11.16 2.23
N MET A 96 -18.85 -11.96 1.36
CA MET A 96 -19.45 -11.49 0.11
C MET A 96 -20.61 -10.52 0.36
N THR A 97 -21.43 -10.79 1.37
CA THR A 97 -22.52 -9.88 1.79
C THR A 97 -21.95 -8.54 2.27
N LEU A 98 -20.95 -8.58 3.17
CA LEU A 98 -20.27 -7.38 3.67
C LEU A 98 -19.57 -6.59 2.55
N ALA A 99 -19.02 -7.27 1.55
CA ALA A 99 -18.43 -6.63 0.37
C ALA A 99 -19.49 -5.94 -0.49
N LYS A 100 -20.65 -6.57 -0.71
CA LYS A 100 -21.74 -6.02 -1.52
C LYS A 100 -22.42 -4.80 -0.90
N VAL A 101 -22.53 -4.74 0.42
CA VAL A 101 -23.04 -3.55 1.15
C VAL A 101 -21.95 -2.50 1.42
N GLY A 102 -20.77 -2.67 0.81
CA GLY A 102 -19.69 -1.68 0.88
C GLY A 102 -18.94 -1.60 2.21
N ARG A 103 -19.14 -2.55 3.13
CA ARG A 103 -18.56 -2.53 4.49
C ARG A 103 -17.08 -2.91 4.51
N LEU A 104 -16.64 -3.84 3.66
CA LEU A 104 -15.24 -4.27 3.58
C LEU A 104 -14.37 -3.21 2.89
N GLY A 105 -13.17 -2.97 3.40
CA GLY A 105 -12.30 -1.91 2.92
C GLY A 105 -12.87 -0.50 3.17
N ALA A 106 -13.69 -0.32 4.20
CA ALA A 106 -14.35 0.94 4.53
C ALA A 106 -14.47 1.16 6.06
N LEU A 107 -14.80 2.39 6.47
CA LEU A 107 -15.06 2.74 7.88
C LEU A 107 -16.52 2.46 8.29
N SER A 108 -17.45 2.53 7.34
CA SER A 108 -18.88 2.23 7.53
C SER A 108 -19.44 1.57 6.28
N GLU A 109 -20.70 1.15 6.32
CA GLU A 109 -21.44 0.75 5.12
C GLU A 109 -21.52 1.90 4.12
N ARG A 110 -21.62 1.55 2.83
CA ARG A 110 -21.64 2.51 1.72
C ARG A 110 -22.71 2.10 0.71
N ASP A 111 -23.20 3.08 -0.03
CA ASP A 111 -24.18 2.84 -1.10
C ASP A 111 -23.60 2.06 -2.29
N ALA A 112 -22.27 1.93 -2.35
CA ALA A 112 -21.55 1.21 -3.38
C ALA A 112 -20.84 -0.01 -2.79
N ALA A 113 -20.90 -1.13 -3.53
CA ALA A 113 -20.15 -2.33 -3.21
C ALA A 113 -18.63 -2.07 -3.20
N SER A 114 -17.92 -2.82 -2.37
CA SER A 114 -16.46 -2.82 -2.30
C SER A 114 -15.88 -3.62 -3.46
N GLN A 115 -15.87 -3.04 -4.65
CA GLN A 115 -15.59 -3.72 -5.93
C GLN A 115 -14.34 -4.60 -5.91
N PHE A 116 -13.23 -4.11 -5.38
CA PHE A 116 -11.97 -4.88 -5.34
C PHE A 116 -11.98 -5.98 -4.29
N LYS A 117 -12.77 -5.84 -3.23
CA LYS A 117 -12.93 -6.87 -2.20
C LYS A 117 -13.85 -7.99 -2.71
N VAL A 118 -14.85 -7.66 -3.51
CA VAL A 118 -15.67 -8.65 -4.24
C VAL A 118 -14.80 -9.45 -5.22
N ASP A 119 -13.98 -8.78 -6.04
CA ASP A 119 -13.07 -9.47 -6.98
C ASP A 119 -12.06 -10.35 -6.20
N LEU A 120 -11.47 -9.82 -5.13
CA LEU A 120 -10.55 -10.59 -4.28
C LEU A 120 -11.21 -11.82 -3.66
N LEU A 121 -12.46 -11.75 -3.19
CA LEU A 121 -13.18 -12.92 -2.68
C LEU A 121 -13.37 -14.00 -3.75
N ASN A 122 -13.66 -13.62 -4.99
CA ASN A 122 -13.82 -14.58 -6.09
C ASN A 122 -12.50 -15.30 -6.42
N ASP A 123 -11.35 -14.67 -6.17
CA ASP A 123 -10.02 -15.25 -6.40
C ASP A 123 -9.54 -16.16 -5.25
N ILE A 124 -10.15 -16.09 -4.06
CA ILE A 124 -9.73 -16.92 -2.92
C ILE A 124 -10.25 -18.36 -3.13
N PRO A 125 -9.38 -19.39 -3.09
CA PRO A 125 -9.79 -20.81 -3.19
C PRO A 125 -10.85 -21.21 -2.17
N GLU A 126 -11.76 -22.13 -2.52
CA GLU A 126 -12.90 -22.51 -1.68
C GLU A 126 -12.51 -23.09 -0.31
N ASP A 127 -11.38 -23.79 -0.26
CA ASP A 127 -10.82 -24.45 0.92
C ASP A 127 -10.04 -23.50 1.85
N GLU A 128 -9.87 -22.24 1.47
CA GLU A 128 -9.10 -21.28 2.24
C GLU A 128 -9.95 -20.47 3.24
N GLU A 129 -9.42 -20.31 4.45
CA GLU A 129 -10.02 -19.47 5.49
C GLU A 129 -10.09 -18.00 5.07
N ILE A 130 -11.31 -17.43 5.10
CA ILE A 130 -11.52 -16.00 4.89
C ILE A 130 -11.52 -15.30 6.23
N SER A 131 -10.69 -14.25 6.34
CA SER A 131 -10.64 -13.42 7.54
C SER A 131 -10.69 -11.93 7.25
N ILE A 132 -11.24 -11.23 8.24
CA ILE A 132 -11.36 -9.78 8.28
C ILE A 132 -10.51 -9.29 9.44
N PHE A 133 -9.68 -8.28 9.19
CA PHE A 133 -8.98 -7.57 10.25
C PHE A 133 -9.61 -6.20 10.49
N LYS A 134 -9.86 -5.91 11.76
CA LYS A 134 -10.41 -4.64 12.22
C LYS A 134 -9.35 -3.81 12.90
N ASN A 135 -9.34 -2.50 12.66
CA ASN A 135 -8.73 -1.53 13.56
C ASN A 135 -9.67 -0.33 13.73
N GLY A 136 -10.31 -0.24 14.90
CA GLY A 136 -11.44 0.66 15.10
C GLY A 136 -12.57 0.34 14.13
N ASP A 137 -13.08 1.36 13.44
CA ASP A 137 -14.19 1.21 12.49
C ASP A 137 -13.77 0.65 11.13
N PHE A 138 -12.47 0.60 10.83
CA PHE A 138 -11.95 0.08 9.57
C PHE A 138 -11.96 -1.44 9.57
N TRP A 139 -12.60 -2.05 8.57
CA TRP A 139 -12.68 -3.50 8.39
C TRP A 139 -12.07 -3.86 7.05
N ASP A 140 -10.99 -4.65 7.02
CA ASP A 140 -10.34 -5.06 5.78
C ASP A 140 -10.36 -6.57 5.57
N LEU A 141 -10.54 -6.99 4.33
CA LEU A 141 -10.39 -8.38 3.91
C LEU A 141 -8.90 -8.68 3.83
N CYS A 142 -8.38 -9.39 4.82
CA CYS A 142 -6.95 -9.59 4.99
C CYS A 142 -6.68 -10.89 5.75
N ALA A 143 -5.69 -11.66 5.30
CA ALA A 143 -5.27 -12.89 5.98
C ALA A 143 -4.33 -12.62 7.17
N GLY A 144 -3.80 -11.40 7.32
CA GLY A 144 -2.80 -11.07 8.33
C GLY A 144 -1.44 -11.77 8.08
N PRO A 145 -0.63 -11.94 9.14
CA PRO A 145 -0.82 -11.45 10.50
C PRO A 145 -0.60 -9.93 10.62
N HIS A 146 -1.06 -9.37 11.74
CA HIS A 146 -0.86 -7.97 12.15
C HIS A 146 -0.13 -7.87 13.50
N VAL A 147 0.44 -6.69 13.77
CA VAL A 147 0.91 -6.34 15.12
C VAL A 147 -0.28 -6.17 16.07
N GLY A 148 -0.06 -6.14 17.38
CA GLY A 148 -1.18 -6.14 18.34
C GLY A 148 -2.06 -4.89 18.31
N ARG A 149 -1.50 -3.72 17.98
CA ARG A 149 -2.25 -2.45 17.96
C ARG A 149 -1.63 -1.41 17.03
N THR A 150 -2.43 -0.45 16.57
CA THR A 150 -1.98 0.65 15.69
C THR A 150 -0.85 1.46 16.32
N GLY A 151 -0.82 1.56 17.65
CA GLY A 151 0.24 2.23 18.40
C GLY A 151 1.63 1.59 18.27
N ASN A 152 1.77 0.39 17.70
CA ASN A 152 3.09 -0.16 17.34
C ASN A 152 3.68 0.50 16.08
N CYS A 153 2.85 1.07 15.20
CA CYS A 153 3.26 1.68 13.93
C CYS A 153 3.67 3.15 14.13
N LYS A 154 4.67 3.44 14.98
CA LYS A 154 5.02 4.84 15.36
C LYS A 154 6.00 5.52 14.42
N ALA A 155 6.90 4.77 13.80
CA ALA A 155 7.95 5.30 12.95
C ALA A 155 7.63 4.94 11.50
N PHE A 156 6.91 5.83 10.82
CA PHE A 156 6.54 5.67 9.42
C PHE A 156 6.78 6.95 8.63
N LYS A 157 6.80 6.81 7.31
CA LYS A 157 6.88 7.93 6.35
C LYS A 157 6.12 7.55 5.08
N VAL A 158 5.30 8.47 4.56
CA VAL A 158 4.73 8.36 3.20
C VAL A 158 5.81 8.83 2.22
N MET A 159 6.10 8.00 1.23
CA MET A 159 7.31 8.11 0.42
C MET A 159 7.03 8.70 -0.95
N SER A 160 6.07 8.12 -1.68
CA SER A 160 5.77 8.50 -3.05
C SER A 160 4.37 8.04 -3.42
N VAL A 161 3.87 8.58 -4.53
CA VAL A 161 2.66 8.13 -5.19
C VAL A 161 3.04 7.74 -6.61
N ALA A 162 2.46 6.65 -7.11
CA ALA A 162 2.63 6.19 -8.47
C ALA A 162 1.28 5.76 -9.04
N SER A 163 1.19 5.72 -10.37
CA SER A 163 0.11 5.02 -11.04
C SER A 163 0.39 3.52 -11.05
N ALA A 164 -0.62 2.71 -10.78
CA ALA A 164 -0.60 1.27 -10.98
C ALA A 164 -1.85 0.84 -11.75
N PHE A 165 -1.77 -0.26 -12.49
CA PHE A 165 -2.97 -0.89 -13.04
C PHE A 165 -3.44 -1.99 -12.09
N TYR A 166 -4.76 -2.14 -11.95
CA TYR A 166 -5.29 -3.18 -11.08
C TYR A 166 -4.84 -4.57 -11.56
N LYS A 167 -4.30 -5.39 -10.63
CA LYS A 167 -3.64 -6.68 -10.91
C LYS A 167 -2.48 -6.61 -11.95
N GLY A 168 -1.94 -5.42 -12.21
CA GLY A 168 -0.88 -5.23 -13.21
C GLY A 168 -1.36 -5.32 -14.67
N ASP A 169 -2.66 -5.32 -14.90
CA ASP A 169 -3.27 -5.47 -16.23
C ASP A 169 -3.68 -4.11 -16.79
N ASN A 170 -3.04 -3.67 -17.87
CA ASN A 170 -3.27 -2.36 -18.48
C ASN A 170 -4.67 -2.18 -19.11
N THR A 171 -5.45 -3.26 -19.21
CA THR A 171 -6.86 -3.20 -19.64
C THR A 171 -7.82 -2.93 -18.48
N ARG A 172 -7.33 -3.03 -17.24
CA ARG A 172 -8.11 -2.79 -16.01
C ARG A 172 -7.98 -1.34 -15.52
N PRO A 173 -8.84 -0.91 -14.57
CA PRO A 173 -8.79 0.45 -14.03
C PRO A 173 -7.41 0.84 -13.51
N GLN A 174 -7.05 2.10 -13.76
CA GLN A 174 -5.85 2.73 -13.23
C GLN A 174 -6.10 3.15 -11.77
N LEU A 175 -5.18 2.76 -10.90
CA LEU A 175 -5.20 3.00 -9.46
C LEU A 175 -4.05 3.92 -9.07
N GLN A 176 -4.22 4.57 -7.93
CA GLN A 176 -3.18 5.37 -7.29
C GLN A 176 -2.52 4.55 -6.19
N ARG A 177 -1.24 4.25 -6.38
CA ARG A 177 -0.42 3.49 -5.43
C ARG A 177 0.33 4.44 -4.52
N ILE A 178 -0.03 4.48 -3.24
CA ILE A 178 0.72 5.22 -2.23
C ILE A 178 1.76 4.29 -1.62
N TYR A 179 3.04 4.67 -1.70
CA TYR A 179 4.14 3.98 -1.03
C TYR A 179 4.40 4.59 0.34
N GLY A 180 4.62 3.73 1.33
CA GLY A 180 5.04 4.12 2.66
C GLY A 180 6.15 3.20 3.17
N THR A 181 6.83 3.60 4.23
CA THR A 181 7.74 2.74 4.96
C THR A 181 7.49 2.83 6.46
N CYS A 182 7.77 1.75 7.19
CA CYS A 182 7.60 1.69 8.63
C CYS A 182 8.71 0.85 9.26
N PHE A 183 9.18 1.29 10.42
CA PHE A 183 10.23 0.65 11.21
C PHE A 183 9.86 0.59 12.69
N LYS A 184 10.56 -0.27 13.44
CA LYS A 184 10.32 -0.49 14.87
C LYS A 184 10.51 0.78 15.71
N ASN A 185 11.40 1.68 15.28
CA ASN A 185 11.68 2.92 15.99
C ASN A 185 12.13 4.03 15.02
N LYS A 186 12.18 5.26 15.54
CA LYS A 186 12.54 6.47 14.78
C LYS A 186 13.99 6.43 14.27
N THR A 187 14.91 5.86 15.03
CA THR A 187 16.33 5.75 14.64
C THR A 187 16.48 4.95 13.35
N MET A 188 15.87 3.77 13.27
CA MET A 188 15.90 2.92 12.07
C MET A 188 15.23 3.59 10.87
N LEU A 189 14.14 4.34 11.10
CA LEU A 189 13.50 5.12 10.03
C LEU A 189 14.45 6.20 9.50
N THR A 190 15.08 6.98 10.38
CA THR A 190 16.02 8.03 9.98
C THR A 190 17.19 7.44 9.20
N GLU A 191 17.83 6.38 9.72
CA GLU A 191 18.93 5.69 9.02
C GLU A 191 18.52 5.20 7.62
N HIS A 192 17.31 4.68 7.48
CA HIS A 192 16.80 4.23 6.20
C HIS A 192 16.60 5.41 5.23
N LEU A 193 16.03 6.52 5.69
CA LEU A 193 15.83 7.72 4.88
C LEU A 193 17.17 8.34 4.45
N GLU A 194 18.16 8.39 5.34
CA GLU A 194 19.52 8.85 5.02
C GLU A 194 20.17 7.98 3.94
N LYS A 195 20.04 6.65 4.03
CA LYS A 195 20.53 5.72 3.00
C LYS A 195 19.85 5.95 1.64
N LEU A 196 18.55 6.23 1.63
CA LEU A 196 17.82 6.55 0.39
C LEU A 196 18.29 7.87 -0.23
N GLU A 197 18.53 8.90 0.57
CA GLU A 197 19.07 10.17 0.08
C GLU A 197 20.49 10.01 -0.47
N GLU A 198 21.32 9.21 0.21
CA GLU A 198 22.66 8.86 -0.27
C GLU A 198 22.63 8.04 -1.58
N ALA A 199 21.66 7.14 -1.74
CA ALA A 199 21.45 6.41 -2.99
C ALA A 199 21.01 7.33 -4.13
N LYS A 200 20.07 8.25 -3.88
CA LYS A 200 19.61 9.25 -4.87
C LYS A 200 20.73 10.14 -5.39
N LYS A 201 21.70 10.49 -4.55
CA LYS A 201 22.90 11.26 -4.97
C LYS A 201 23.78 10.49 -5.96
N ARG A 202 23.72 9.16 -5.94
CA ARG A 202 24.53 8.27 -6.80
C ARG A 202 23.74 7.67 -7.97
N ASP A 203 22.53 8.16 -8.21
CA ASP A 203 21.70 7.71 -9.32
C ASP A 203 22.36 8.06 -10.66
N HIS A 204 22.62 7.04 -11.49
CA HIS A 204 23.26 7.21 -12.79
C HIS A 204 22.48 8.13 -13.74
N ARG A 205 21.17 8.30 -13.57
CA ARG A 205 20.35 9.22 -14.36
C ARG A 205 20.62 10.67 -13.98
N LYS A 206 20.82 10.92 -12.68
CA LYS A 206 21.21 12.23 -12.17
C LYS A 206 22.65 12.54 -12.57
N LEU A 207 23.59 11.66 -12.21
CA LEU A 207 25.01 11.86 -12.50
C LEU A 207 25.30 11.88 -14.00
N GLY A 208 24.67 11.01 -14.79
CA GLY A 208 24.86 10.98 -16.24
C GLY A 208 24.43 12.28 -16.92
N LYS A 209 23.37 12.92 -16.42
CA LYS A 209 22.94 14.25 -16.87
C LYS A 209 23.91 15.34 -16.40
N GLU A 210 24.29 15.35 -15.13
CA GLU A 210 25.20 16.35 -14.53
C GLU A 210 26.60 16.31 -15.15
N LEU A 211 27.14 15.11 -15.39
CA LEU A 211 28.46 14.88 -15.99
C LEU A 211 28.42 14.90 -17.52
N GLY A 212 27.25 15.07 -18.13
CA GLY A 212 27.10 15.11 -19.58
C GLY A 212 27.50 13.80 -20.29
N ILE A 213 27.31 12.64 -19.65
CA ILE A 213 27.68 11.32 -20.19
C ILE A 213 26.68 10.86 -21.26
N PHE A 214 25.40 11.13 -21.06
CA PHE A 214 24.36 10.77 -22.01
C PHE A 214 23.22 11.79 -22.03
N HIS A 215 22.35 11.67 -23.02
CA HIS A 215 21.12 12.42 -23.15
C HIS A 215 19.99 11.51 -23.63
N ILE A 216 18.76 11.82 -23.24
CA ILE A 216 17.54 11.16 -23.72
C ILE A 216 16.72 12.26 -24.38
N ASP A 217 16.47 12.11 -25.67
CA ASP A 217 15.74 13.07 -26.50
C ASP A 217 14.39 12.45 -26.89
N GLU A 218 13.30 13.17 -26.61
CA GLU A 218 11.95 12.72 -26.93
C GLU A 218 11.72 12.57 -28.44
N ALA A 219 12.40 13.37 -29.27
CA ALA A 219 12.28 13.29 -30.73
C ALA A 219 12.96 12.05 -31.30
N VAL A 220 13.98 11.51 -30.62
CA VAL A 220 14.63 10.25 -31.01
C VAL A 220 13.79 9.06 -30.54
N GLY A 221 13.30 9.11 -29.30
CA GLY A 221 12.37 8.11 -28.76
C GLY A 221 12.67 7.75 -27.30
N GLN A 222 11.60 7.44 -26.56
CA GLN A 222 11.71 7.08 -25.14
C GLN A 222 12.51 5.79 -24.95
N GLY A 223 13.52 5.85 -24.08
CA GLY A 223 14.41 4.70 -23.80
C GLY A 223 15.61 4.56 -24.75
N LEU A 224 15.75 5.42 -25.77
CA LEU A 224 16.90 5.43 -26.66
C LEU A 224 17.98 6.39 -26.13
N ILE A 225 19.06 5.82 -25.59
CA ILE A 225 20.14 6.58 -24.95
C ILE A 225 21.11 7.14 -26.01
N LEU A 226 21.30 8.46 -26.02
CA LEU A 226 22.31 9.14 -26.81
C LEU A 226 23.58 9.32 -25.99
N TRP A 227 24.59 8.51 -26.26
CA TRP A 227 25.90 8.61 -25.61
C TRP A 227 26.67 9.83 -26.13
N LYS A 228 27.13 10.67 -25.21
CA LYS A 228 27.95 11.84 -25.57
C LYS A 228 29.42 11.41 -25.70
N PRO A 229 30.21 12.08 -26.57
CA PRO A 229 31.66 11.90 -26.60
C PRO A 229 32.27 12.15 -25.23
N LYS A 230 33.33 11.41 -24.90
CA LYS A 230 34.13 11.64 -23.68
C LYS A 230 34.88 12.96 -23.72
#